data_AF-A0A967HLH0-F1
#
_entry.id   AF-A0A967HLH0-F1
#
_cell.length_a   1.000
_cell.length_b   1.000
_cell.length_c   1.000
_cell.angle_alpha   90.00
_cell.angle_beta   90.00
_cell.angle_gamma   90.00
#
_symmetry.space_group_name_H-M   'P 1'
#
loop_
_entity.id
_entity.type
_entity.pdbx_description
1 polymer ?
#
loop_
_entity_poly.entity_id
_entity_poly.type
_entity_poly.pdbx_seq_one_letter_code
_entity_poly.pdbx_strand_id
1 'polypeptide(L)' 'MRGELVRVNAIQERLGLPPAMRPDDDRPADDDYTVGHAASVLAFTTDGLAHLRYPFGTRQADWAHDL' A
#
# COMPACT_ATOMS: atom_id res chain seq x y z
N MET A 1 -0.79 6.53 8.14
CA MET A 1 0.68 6.36 8.18
C MET A 1 1.29 7.66 7.70
N ARG A 2 2.10 8.35 8.52
CA ARG A 2 2.85 9.55 8.11
C ARG A 2 4.34 9.21 8.22
N GLY A 3 5.12 9.53 7.20
CA GLY A 3 6.55 9.21 7.13
C GLY A 3 7.23 10.01 6.04
N GLU A 4 8.55 10.14 6.15
CA GLU A 4 9.40 10.72 5.11
C GLU A 4 9.36 9.82 3.86
N LEU A 5 9.39 10.43 2.66
CA LEU A 5 9.11 9.76 1.39
C LEU A 5 10.05 8.59 1.12
N VAL A 6 11.35 8.74 1.36
CA VAL A 6 12.35 7.67 1.20
C VAL A 6 12.01 6.49 2.11
N ARG A 7 11.62 6.74 3.36
CA ARG A 7 11.21 5.67 4.28
C ARG A 7 9.96 4.93 3.79
N VAL A 8 8.96 5.64 3.28
CA VAL A 8 7.73 5.01 2.75
C VAL A 8 8.07 4.13 1.55
N ASN A 9 8.86 4.65 0.61
CA ASN A 9 9.28 3.92 -0.58
C ASN A 9 10.06 2.64 -0.22
N ALA A 10 11.00 2.73 0.73
CA ALA A 10 11.76 1.57 1.20
C ALA A 10 10.86 0.50 1.85
N ILE A 11 9.80 0.90 2.55
CA ILE A 11 8.82 -0.05 3.11
C ILE A 11 8.04 -0.75 1.99
N GLN A 12 7.58 0.00 0.98
CA GLN A 12 6.87 -0.56 -0.16
C GLN A 12 7.73 -1.59 -0.91
N GLU A 13 8.99 -1.25 -1.16
CA GLU A 13 9.96 -2.14 -1.80
C GLU A 13 10.18 -3.41 -0.98
N ARG A 14 10.43 -3.28 0.34
CA ARG A 14 10.64 -4.43 1.24
C ARG A 14 9.43 -5.36 1.33
N LEU A 15 8.22 -4.82 1.13
CA LEU A 15 6.98 -5.59 1.12
C LEU A 15 6.59 -6.11 -0.28
N GLY A 16 7.42 -5.86 -1.31
CA GLY A 16 7.13 -6.26 -2.69
C GLY A 16 5.86 -5.61 -3.25
N LEU A 17 5.58 -4.37 -2.84
CA LEU A 17 4.45 -3.58 -3.30
C LEU A 17 4.87 -2.68 -4.46
N PRO A 18 4.01 -2.51 -5.48
CA PRO A 18 4.17 -1.43 -6.44
C PRO A 18 4.30 -0.08 -5.72
N PRO A 19 5.22 0.80 -6.17
CA PRO A 19 5.42 2.10 -5.54
C PRO A 19 4.15 2.95 -5.66
N ALA A 20 3.90 3.78 -4.65
CA ALA A 20 2.85 4.78 -4.75
C ALA A 20 3.36 5.92 -5.63
N MET A 21 2.59 6.31 -6.63
CA MET A 21 2.96 7.39 -7.52
C MET A 21 1.78 8.32 -7.79
N ARG A 22 2.08 9.60 -7.92
CA ARG A 22 1.19 10.50 -8.63
C ARG A 22 1.34 10.20 -10.12
N PRO A 23 0.26 9.91 -10.86
CA PRO A 23 0.31 9.91 -12.31
C PRO A 23 0.86 11.27 -12.78
N ASP A 24 1.59 11.31 -13.91
CA ASP A 24 2.16 12.55 -14.44
C ASP A 24 1.09 13.65 -14.48
N ASP A 25 1.19 14.59 -13.53
CA ASP A 25 0.27 15.70 -13.38
C ASP A 25 1.14 16.96 -13.44
N ASP A 26 1.22 17.55 -14.63
CA ASP A 26 1.78 18.89 -14.84
C ASP A 26 0.94 19.98 -14.13
N ARG A 27 -0.04 19.59 -13.31
CA ARG A 27 -0.91 20.50 -12.56
C ARG A 27 -0.23 21.05 -11.31
N PRO A 28 -0.55 22.30 -10.94
CA PRO A 28 -0.05 22.92 -9.71
C PRO A 28 -0.37 22.09 -8.47
N ALA A 29 0.53 22.11 -7.48
CA ALA A 29 0.45 21.30 -6.26
C ALA A 29 -0.80 21.54 -5.38
N ASP A 30 -1.61 22.56 -5.69
CA ASP A 30 -2.81 22.94 -4.95
C ASP A 30 -4.11 22.38 -5.56
N ASP A 31 -4.05 21.64 -6.68
CA ASP A 31 -5.20 20.94 -7.26
C ASP A 31 -5.40 19.54 -6.63
N ASP A 32 -6.66 19.10 -6.57
CA ASP A 32 -7.02 17.73 -6.24
C ASP A 32 -6.27 16.75 -7.17
N TYR A 33 -5.47 15.86 -6.57
CA TYR A 33 -4.67 14.90 -7.30
C TYR A 33 -5.06 13.46 -6.96
N THR A 34 -4.74 12.55 -7.88
CA THR A 34 -4.91 11.11 -7.66
C THR A 34 -3.57 10.44 -7.37
N VAL A 35 -3.62 9.32 -6.66
CA VAL A 35 -2.43 8.50 -6.35
C VAL A 35 -2.69 7.08 -6.79
N GLY A 36 -1.90 6.61 -7.75
CA GLY A 36 -1.76 5.18 -8.00
C GLY A 36 -1.02 4.55 -6.82
N HIS A 37 -1.60 3.52 -6.22
CA HIS A 37 -1.01 2.84 -5.07
C HIS A 37 -1.35 1.34 -5.07
N ALA A 38 -0.56 0.56 -4.33
CA ALA A 38 -0.87 -0.84 -4.11
C ALA A 38 -2.13 -1.01 -3.25
N ALA A 39 -3.14 -1.68 -3.79
CA ALA A 39 -4.38 -1.99 -3.08
C ALA A 39 -4.37 -3.45 -2.59
N SER A 40 -3.50 -3.77 -1.65
CA SER A 40 -3.40 -5.10 -1.02
C SER A 40 -3.58 -5.00 0.49
N VAL A 41 -4.15 -6.04 1.10
CA VAL A 41 -4.19 -6.21 2.56
C VAL A 41 -3.04 -7.14 2.95
N LEU A 42 -2.26 -6.74 3.95
CA LEU A 42 -1.13 -7.50 4.48
C LEU A 42 -1.42 -7.90 5.93
N ALA A 43 -1.35 -9.18 6.25
CA ALA A 43 -1.51 -9.66 7.61
C ALA A 43 -0.14 -9.94 8.24
N PHE A 44 0.08 -9.35 9.41
CA PHE A 44 1.30 -9.51 10.20
C PHE A 44 1.00 -10.36 11.44
N THR A 45 1.92 -11.26 11.81
CA THR A 45 1.80 -11.99 13.08
C THR A 45 2.60 -11.31 14.20
N THR A 46 2.59 -11.87 15.40
CA THR A 46 3.28 -11.29 16.58
C THR A 46 4.81 -11.27 16.42
N ASP A 47 5.36 -12.01 15.45
CA ASP A 47 6.76 -11.94 15.05
C ASP A 47 7.12 -10.68 14.23
N GLY A 48 6.13 -9.87 13.86
CA GLY A 48 6.31 -8.65 13.08
C GLY A 48 6.56 -8.87 11.59
N LEU A 49 6.41 -10.10 11.09
CA LEU A 49 6.55 -10.44 9.68
C LEU A 49 5.18 -10.51 8.99
N ALA A 50 5.14 -10.11 7.72
CA ALA A 50 3.96 -10.29 6.87
C ALA A 50 3.91 -11.74 6.38
N HIS A 51 2.87 -12.47 6.72
CA HIS A 51 2.71 -13.88 6.34
C HIS A 51 1.66 -14.10 5.25
N LEU A 52 0.65 -13.24 5.17
CA LEU A 52 -0.43 -13.33 4.17
C LEU A 52 -0.60 -12.00 3.43
N ARG A 53 -0.88 -12.11 2.12
CA ARG A 53 -1.19 -10.99 1.23
C ARG A 53 -2.47 -11.27 0.45
N TYR A 54 -3.43 -10.37 0.57
CA TYR A 54 -4.66 -10.38 -0.20
C TYR A 54 -4.60 -9.28 -1.28
N PRO A 55 -4.59 -9.64 -2.57
CA PRO A 55 -4.45 -8.68 -3.66
C PRO A 55 -5.72 -7.84 -3.87
N PHE A 56 -5.63 -6.87 -4.78
CA PHE A 56 -6.79 -6.10 -5.21
C PHE A 56 -7.89 -7.03 -5.73
N GLY A 57 -9.14 -6.76 -5.31
CA GLY A 57 -10.31 -7.57 -5.66
C GLY A 57 -10.72 -8.59 -4.59
N THR A 58 -9.87 -8.90 -3.61
CA THR A 58 -10.28 -9.70 -2.44
C THR A 58 -11.24 -8.90 -1.55
N ARG A 59 -12.36 -9.51 -1.15
CA ARG A 59 -13.37 -8.83 -0.31
C ARG A 59 -12.94 -8.82 1.14
N GLN A 60 -13.42 -7.82 1.88
CA GLN A 60 -13.21 -7.75 3.33
C GLN A 60 -13.67 -9.01 4.07
N ALA A 61 -14.79 -9.60 3.65
CA ALA A 61 -15.30 -10.82 4.26
C ALA A 61 -14.38 -12.04 4.07
N ASP A 62 -13.60 -12.08 2.98
CA ASP A 62 -12.72 -13.21 2.67
C ASP A 62 -11.53 -13.23 3.65
N TRP A 63 -10.81 -12.11 3.77
CA TRP A 63 -9.67 -12.06 4.71
C TRP A 63 -10.09 -11.92 6.17
N ALA A 64 -11.31 -11.49 6.48
CA ALA A 64 -11.84 -11.55 7.83
C ALA A 64 -12.27 -12.98 8.25
N HIS A 65 -12.48 -13.89 7.30
CA HIS A 65 -12.74 -15.29 7.60
C HIS A 65 -11.45 -16.09 7.84
N ASP A 66 -10.38 -15.71 7.13
CA ASP A 66 -9.07 -16.36 7.20
C ASP A 66 -8.23 -15.96 8.43
N LEU A 67 -8.45 -14.74 8.97
CA LEU A 67 -7.72 -14.16 10.11
C LEU A 67 -8.50 -14.29 11.43
#